data_AF-X8DNC4-F1
#
_entry.id   AF-X8DNC4-F1
#
_cell.length_a   1.000
_cell.length_b   1.000
_cell.length_c   1.000
_cell.angle_alpha   90.00
_cell.angle_beta   90.00
_cell.angle_gamma   90.00
#
_symmetry.space_group_name_H-M   'P 1'
#
loop_
_entity.id
_entity.type
_entity.pdbx_description
1 polymer ?
#
loop_
_entity_poly.entity_id
_entity_poly.type
_entity_poly.pdbx_seq_one_letter_code
_entity_poly.pdbx_strand_id
1 'polypeptide(L)'
;MNAEMSAEQLTKILARHQPAMLIHDPEYCPTLAGVDCDRVLTYGDSDHVLANLAARRAPVPPPVRRLGKLILLTSGTTGLAKSAARRTRPDALVGAALSAAPLVDVRRGSVIYIAAPFFHGFGLAQLAIALLTSSTVVTRSRFDAEHMLDALRRHRVTVLAAVPTMLQRMVDRCGDSAIQLHGTRVRRIITGAAPISIQLCRRLDDLFGPC
;
A
#
# COMPACT_ATOMS: atom_id res chain seq x y z
N MET A 1 3.81 -0.59 -9.42
CA MET A 1 4.16 -1.96 -9.88
C MET A 1 4.85 -2.68 -8.72
N ASN A 2 5.07 -4.01 -8.79
CA ASN A 2 5.83 -4.69 -7.75
C ASN A 2 7.32 -4.28 -7.85
N ALA A 3 7.86 -3.75 -6.76
CA ALA A 3 9.24 -3.27 -6.63
C ALA A 3 10.29 -4.40 -6.68
N GLU A 4 9.86 -5.64 -6.46
CA GLU A 4 10.72 -6.84 -6.46
C GLU A 4 10.75 -7.54 -7.84
N MET A 5 10.11 -6.96 -8.84
CA MET A 5 10.13 -7.52 -10.20
C MET A 5 11.51 -7.36 -10.84
N SER A 6 11.92 -8.36 -11.63
CA SER A 6 13.14 -8.23 -12.40
C SER A 6 13.00 -7.16 -13.48
N ALA A 7 14.13 -6.57 -13.88
CA ALA A 7 14.22 -5.66 -15.01
C ALA A 7 13.55 -6.23 -16.27
N GLU A 8 13.79 -7.52 -16.55
CA GLU A 8 13.22 -8.22 -17.69
C GLU A 8 11.69 -8.31 -17.62
N GLN A 9 11.12 -8.64 -16.45
CA GLN A 9 9.68 -8.69 -16.26
C GLN A 9 9.04 -7.31 -16.40
N LEU A 10 9.70 -6.28 -15.85
CA LEU A 10 9.27 -4.88 -15.96
C LEU A 10 9.21 -4.47 -17.44
N THR A 11 10.28 -4.69 -18.21
CA THR A 11 10.32 -4.36 -19.65
C THR A 11 9.22 -5.08 -20.43
N LYS A 12 8.98 -6.37 -20.17
CA LYS A 12 7.89 -7.13 -20.84
C LYS A 12 6.51 -6.55 -20.54
N ILE A 13 6.27 -6.10 -19.30
CA ILE A 13 5.00 -5.46 -18.92
C ILE A 13 4.85 -4.11 -19.59
N LEU A 14 5.90 -3.29 -19.60
CA LEU A 14 5.87 -1.97 -20.22
C LEU A 14 5.66 -2.08 -21.74
N ALA A 15 6.34 -3.01 -22.41
CA ALA A 15 6.12 -3.30 -23.83
C ALA A 15 4.69 -3.76 -24.13
N ARG A 16 4.09 -4.57 -23.23
CA ARG A 16 2.72 -5.07 -23.38
C ARG A 16 1.66 -3.98 -23.15
N HIS A 17 1.89 -3.10 -22.19
CA HIS A 17 0.89 -2.13 -21.73
C HIS A 17 1.06 -0.73 -22.32
N GLN A 18 2.24 -0.42 -22.89
CA GLN A 18 2.59 0.85 -23.54
C GLN A 18 2.03 2.07 -22.77
N PRO A 19 2.44 2.27 -21.50
CA PRO A 19 1.92 3.37 -20.72
C PRO A 19 2.36 4.70 -21.33
N ALA A 20 1.44 5.65 -21.43
CA ALA A 20 1.76 7.00 -21.88
C ALA A 20 2.72 7.73 -20.92
N MET A 21 2.68 7.39 -19.63
CA MET A 21 3.51 8.00 -18.59
C MET A 21 3.87 6.99 -17.50
N LEU A 22 5.08 7.11 -16.96
CA LEU A 22 5.58 6.37 -15.80
C LEU A 22 5.94 7.32 -14.66
N ILE A 23 5.44 7.00 -13.47
CA ILE A 23 5.86 7.63 -12.21
C ILE A 23 6.72 6.62 -11.47
N HIS A 24 7.98 6.97 -11.17
CA HIS A 24 8.93 6.03 -10.54
C HIS A 24 9.96 6.73 -9.64
N ASP A 25 10.55 5.96 -8.73
CA ASP A 25 11.65 6.44 -7.89
C ASP A 25 12.95 6.56 -8.71
N PRO A 26 13.85 7.52 -8.40
CA PRO A 26 15.12 7.70 -9.11
C PRO A 26 15.98 6.43 -9.21
N GLU A 27 15.92 5.54 -8.22
CA GLU A 27 16.64 4.26 -8.21
C GLU A 27 16.30 3.34 -9.39
N TYR A 28 15.13 3.52 -10.02
CA TYR A 28 14.70 2.74 -11.19
C TYR A 28 15.12 3.36 -12.53
N CYS A 29 15.76 4.54 -12.55
CA CYS A 29 16.25 5.18 -13.79
C CYS A 29 17.09 4.23 -14.67
N PRO A 30 18.09 3.49 -14.14
CA PRO A 30 18.93 2.61 -14.96
C PRO A 30 18.12 1.47 -15.60
N THR A 31 17.21 0.86 -14.85
CA THR A 31 16.35 -0.23 -15.34
C THR A 31 15.40 0.24 -16.43
N LEU A 32 14.95 1.49 -16.34
CA LEU A 32 13.99 2.05 -17.28
C LEU A 32 14.66 2.70 -18.49
N ALA A 33 15.99 2.83 -18.56
CA ALA A 33 16.70 3.60 -19.60
C ALA A 33 16.19 3.35 -21.04
N GLY A 34 15.91 2.10 -21.42
CA GLY A 34 15.41 1.73 -22.75
C GLY A 34 13.90 1.80 -22.99
N VAL A 35 13.12 2.36 -22.06
CA VAL A 35 11.65 2.47 -22.18
C VAL A 35 11.25 3.83 -22.76
N ASP A 36 10.65 3.84 -23.94
CA ASP A 36 10.17 5.08 -24.56
C ASP A 36 8.77 5.47 -24.02
N CYS A 37 8.74 6.36 -23.03
CA CYS A 37 7.52 6.95 -22.46
C CYS A 37 7.84 8.20 -21.64
N ASP A 38 6.84 9.06 -21.39
CA ASP A 38 6.99 10.20 -20.47
C ASP A 38 7.30 9.69 -19.06
N ARG A 39 8.23 10.35 -18.36
CA ARG A 39 8.66 9.93 -17.01
C ARG A 39 8.58 11.07 -16.02
N VAL A 40 8.11 10.74 -14.82
CA VAL A 40 8.02 11.62 -13.67
C VAL A 40 8.67 10.93 -12.49
N LEU A 41 9.61 11.61 -11.85
CA LEU A 41 10.25 11.12 -10.64
C LEU A 41 9.34 11.34 -9.42
N THR A 42 9.33 10.41 -8.47
CA THR A 42 8.58 10.59 -7.22
C THR A 42 9.25 11.60 -6.28
N TYR A 43 10.58 11.68 -6.27
CA TYR A 43 11.40 12.61 -5.49
C TYR A 43 12.70 12.97 -6.23
N GLY A 44 13.38 14.03 -5.80
CA GLY A 44 14.65 14.51 -6.36
C GLY A 44 14.62 16.01 -6.67
N ASP A 45 15.72 16.51 -7.23
CA ASP A 45 15.94 17.94 -7.50
C ASP A 45 15.79 18.26 -9.01
N SER A 46 14.64 17.91 -9.59
CA SER A 46 14.35 18.25 -11.00
C SER A 46 12.94 18.79 -11.19
N ASP A 47 12.73 19.51 -12.30
CA ASP A 47 11.42 20.06 -12.67
C ASP A 47 10.36 18.99 -12.96
N HIS A 48 10.77 17.76 -13.27
CA HIS A 48 9.91 16.63 -13.56
C HIS A 48 9.84 15.65 -12.39
N VAL A 49 9.70 16.21 -11.20
CA VAL A 49 9.39 15.50 -9.95
C VAL A 49 7.94 15.77 -9.56
N LEU A 50 7.27 14.76 -9.02
CA LEU A 50 5.85 14.77 -8.68
C LEU A 50 5.46 15.97 -7.81
N ALA A 51 6.28 16.31 -6.81
CA ALA A 51 6.05 17.47 -5.94
C ALA A 51 6.02 18.79 -6.71
N ASN A 52 6.98 19.00 -7.63
CA ASN A 52 7.07 20.20 -8.44
C ASN A 52 5.92 20.29 -9.45
N LEU A 53 5.52 19.16 -10.05
CA LEU A 53 4.36 19.11 -10.94
C LEU A 53 3.05 19.39 -10.18
N ALA A 54 2.91 18.86 -8.96
CA ALA A 54 1.73 19.09 -8.11
C ALA A 54 1.63 20.54 -7.60
N ALA A 55 2.77 21.22 -7.40
CA ALA A 55 2.81 22.62 -6.99
C ALA A 55 2.47 23.60 -8.13
N ARG A 56 2.58 23.18 -9.39
CA ARG A 56 2.21 24.01 -10.55
C ARG A 56 0.70 24.21 -10.56
N ARG A 57 0.28 25.47 -10.75
CA ARG A 57 -1.13 25.77 -11.06
C ARG A 57 -1.45 25.21 -12.45
N ALA A 58 -2.06 24.04 -12.49
CA ALA A 58 -2.63 23.49 -13.70
C ALA A 58 -4.04 24.08 -13.94
N PRO A 59 -4.48 24.19 -15.20
CA PRO A 59 -5.89 24.39 -15.51
C PRO A 59 -6.74 23.32 -14.82
N VAL A 60 -7.99 23.66 -14.49
CA VAL A 60 -8.94 22.66 -13.97
C VAL A 60 -8.99 21.49 -14.96
N PRO A 61 -8.74 20.25 -14.51
CA PRO A 61 -8.74 19.10 -15.41
C PRO A 61 -10.10 18.98 -16.09
N PRO A 62 -10.15 18.57 -17.37
CA PRO A 62 -11.41 18.44 -18.09
C PRO A 62 -12.32 17.42 -17.37
N PRO A 63 -13.65 17.58 -17.48
CA PRO A 63 -14.60 16.68 -16.84
C PRO A 63 -14.37 15.24 -17.33
N VAL A 64 -14.26 14.31 -16.37
CA VAL A 64 -14.02 12.90 -16.67
C VAL A 64 -15.30 12.25 -17.21
N ARG A 65 -15.43 12.15 -18.54
CA ARG A 65 -16.59 11.53 -19.20
C ARG A 65 -16.65 10.01 -19.06
N ARG A 66 -15.49 9.36 -18.89
CA ARG A 66 -15.39 7.91 -18.70
C ARG A 66 -14.25 7.61 -17.73
N LEU A 67 -14.55 6.93 -16.64
CA LEU A 67 -13.55 6.48 -15.69
C LEU A 67 -12.57 5.50 -16.36
N GLY A 68 -11.29 5.67 -16.07
CA GLY A 68 -10.25 4.70 -16.42
C GLY A 68 -10.45 3.36 -15.69
N LYS A 69 -9.63 2.37 -16.05
CA LYS A 69 -9.58 1.07 -15.37
C LYS A 69 -8.34 1.04 -14.49
N LEU A 70 -8.49 0.65 -13.23
CA LEU A 70 -7.36 0.27 -12.38
C LEU A 70 -6.95 -1.15 -12.74
N ILE A 71 -5.65 -1.35 -12.98
CA ILE A 71 -5.08 -2.64 -13.32
C ILE A 71 -4.07 -3.00 -12.24
N LEU A 72 -4.44 -3.96 -11.39
CA LEU A 72 -3.51 -4.60 -10.46
C LEU A 72 -2.91 -5.84 -11.12
N LEU A 73 -1.59 -5.87 -11.23
CA LEU A 73 -0.87 -7.02 -11.77
C LEU A 73 -0.66 -8.04 -10.65
N THR A 74 -1.16 -9.26 -10.85
CA THR A 74 -0.95 -10.38 -9.93
C THR A 74 0.15 -11.30 -10.45
N SER A 75 0.98 -11.84 -9.56
CA SER A 75 1.98 -12.85 -9.92
C SER A 75 1.27 -14.06 -10.56
N GLY A 76 1.53 -14.30 -11.84
CA GLY A 76 1.18 -15.55 -12.50
C GLY A 76 2.26 -16.58 -12.21
N THR A 77 1.87 -17.82 -11.94
CA THR A 77 2.79 -18.96 -11.66
C THR A 77 3.66 -19.37 -12.86
N THR A 78 3.49 -18.75 -14.03
CA THR A 78 4.18 -19.06 -15.29
C THR A 78 5.35 -18.10 -15.60
N GLY A 79 5.87 -17.36 -14.61
CA GLY A 79 7.01 -16.43 -14.75
C GLY A 79 6.69 -15.10 -15.43
N LEU A 80 5.72 -15.07 -16.34
CA LEU A 80 5.06 -13.87 -16.81
C LEU A 80 3.84 -13.60 -15.93
N ALA A 81 3.76 -12.42 -15.32
CA ALA A 81 2.58 -11.98 -14.59
C ALA A 81 1.36 -12.14 -15.51
N LYS A 82 0.53 -13.16 -15.25
CA LYS A 82 -0.69 -13.36 -16.02
C LYS A 82 -1.48 -12.07 -15.85
N SER A 83 -1.97 -11.53 -16.95
CA SER A 83 -3.02 -10.51 -16.93
C SER A 83 -4.34 -11.12 -16.43
N ALA A 84 -4.33 -11.86 -15.31
CA ALA A 84 -5.42 -11.83 -14.34
C ALA A 84 -5.43 -10.44 -13.67
N ALA A 85 -5.41 -9.41 -14.51
CA ALA A 85 -5.59 -8.04 -14.14
C ALA A 85 -6.96 -7.98 -13.50
N ARG A 86 -7.03 -7.75 -12.18
CA ARG A 86 -8.28 -7.26 -11.61
C ARG A 86 -8.47 -5.88 -12.20
N ARG A 87 -9.27 -5.84 -13.27
CA ARG A 87 -9.76 -4.61 -13.87
C ARG A 87 -10.88 -4.14 -12.99
N THR A 88 -10.54 -3.29 -12.04
CA THR A 88 -11.53 -2.67 -11.15
C THR A 88 -11.73 -1.25 -11.61
N ARG A 89 -12.98 -0.78 -11.56
CA ARG A 89 -13.26 0.62 -11.80
C ARG A 89 -12.98 1.41 -10.51
N PRO A 90 -12.41 2.62 -10.56
CA PRO A 90 -12.12 3.42 -9.37
C PRO A 90 -13.33 3.62 -8.45
N ASP A 91 -14.52 3.81 -9.01
CA ASP A 91 -15.80 3.92 -8.28
C ASP A 91 -16.11 2.66 -7.45
N ALA A 92 -15.85 1.46 -7.97
CA ALA A 92 -16.05 0.22 -7.23
C ALA A 92 -15.07 0.06 -6.06
N LEU A 93 -13.81 0.51 -6.23
CA LEU A 93 -12.84 0.53 -5.13
C LEU A 93 -13.26 1.52 -4.04
N VAL A 94 -13.68 2.72 -4.44
CA VAL A 94 -14.18 3.75 -3.52
C VAL A 94 -15.43 3.26 -2.79
N GLY A 95 -16.39 2.67 -3.51
CA GLY A 95 -17.60 2.09 -2.93
C GLY A 95 -17.29 0.99 -1.90
N ALA A 96 -16.39 0.06 -2.24
CA ALA A 96 -15.96 -0.98 -1.31
C ALA A 96 -15.26 -0.39 -0.06
N ALA A 97 -14.41 0.61 -0.24
CA ALA A 97 -13.72 1.28 0.86
C ALA A 97 -14.70 2.06 1.76
N LEU A 98 -15.68 2.76 1.19
CA LEU A 98 -16.74 3.46 1.92
C LEU A 98 -17.60 2.50 2.74
N SER A 99 -17.96 1.33 2.18
CA SER A 99 -18.71 0.32 2.91
C SER A 99 -17.90 -0.35 4.02
N ALA A 100 -16.58 -0.50 3.82
CA ALA A 100 -15.71 -1.14 4.80
C ALA A 100 -15.32 -0.21 5.96
N ALA A 101 -15.10 1.08 5.70
CA ALA A 101 -14.55 2.01 6.70
C ALA A 101 -15.33 2.07 8.03
N PRO A 102 -16.68 2.08 8.05
CA PRO A 102 -17.45 2.00 9.29
C PRO A 102 -17.30 0.65 10.01
N LEU A 103 -17.22 -0.45 9.24
CA LEU A 103 -17.08 -1.81 9.79
C LEU A 103 -15.72 -2.01 10.50
N VAL A 104 -14.69 -1.32 10.03
CA VAL A 104 -13.35 -1.35 10.64
C VAL A 104 -13.07 -0.18 11.59
N ASP A 105 -14.08 0.67 11.86
CA ASP A 105 -14.01 1.83 12.78
C ASP A 105 -12.77 2.73 12.55
N VAL A 106 -12.41 2.91 11.27
CA VAL A 106 -11.39 3.87 10.86
C VAL A 106 -12.03 5.24 10.83
N ARG A 107 -11.57 6.13 11.71
CA ARG A 107 -12.16 7.45 11.92
C ARG A 107 -11.37 8.51 11.17
N ARG A 108 -12.01 9.67 10.99
CA ARG A 108 -11.32 10.83 10.43
C ARG A 108 -10.08 11.18 11.25
N GLY A 109 -8.95 11.37 10.58
CA GLY A 109 -7.69 11.71 11.23
C GLY A 109 -7.00 10.55 11.95
N SER A 110 -7.40 9.30 11.68
CA SER A 110 -6.66 8.12 12.14
C SER A 110 -5.23 8.13 11.60
N VAL A 111 -4.31 7.51 12.34
CA VAL A 111 -2.96 7.17 11.86
C VAL A 111 -2.95 5.68 11.54
N ILE A 112 -2.71 5.33 10.28
CA ILE A 112 -2.78 3.96 9.77
C ILE A 112 -1.39 3.52 9.32
N TYR A 113 -0.87 2.44 9.92
CA TYR A 113 0.31 1.76 9.39
C TYR A 113 -0.13 0.73 8.36
N ILE A 114 0.20 0.95 7.08
CA ILE A 114 -0.09 0.00 6.01
C ILE A 114 1.19 -0.76 5.68
N ALA A 115 1.29 -1.98 6.22
CA ALA A 115 2.43 -2.88 6.02
C ALA A 115 2.39 -3.55 4.64
N ALA A 116 1.18 -3.76 4.10
CA ALA A 116 0.96 -4.46 2.85
C ALA A 116 1.28 -3.54 1.65
N PRO A 117 1.97 -4.04 0.61
CA PRO A 117 2.28 -3.24 -0.57
C PRO A 117 1.04 -2.76 -1.32
N PHE A 118 1.08 -1.54 -1.85
CA PHE A 118 -0.05 -0.93 -2.58
C PHE A 118 -0.31 -1.53 -3.96
N PHE A 119 0.65 -2.28 -4.52
CA PHE A 119 0.44 -3.05 -5.75
C PHE A 119 -0.35 -4.35 -5.53
N HIS A 120 -0.71 -4.66 -4.28
CA HIS A 120 -1.67 -5.72 -3.95
C HIS A 120 -3.04 -5.12 -3.59
N GLY A 121 -4.10 -5.86 -3.91
CA GLY A 121 -5.49 -5.39 -3.69
C GLY A 121 -5.79 -5.02 -2.24
N PHE A 122 -5.23 -5.75 -1.27
CA PHE A 122 -5.40 -5.43 0.15
C PHE A 122 -4.75 -4.09 0.52
N GLY A 123 -3.46 -3.89 0.20
CA GLY A 123 -2.77 -2.62 0.47
C GLY A 123 -3.42 -1.43 -0.24
N LEU A 124 -3.86 -1.61 -1.49
CA LEU A 124 -4.60 -0.58 -2.23
C LEU A 124 -5.93 -0.23 -1.57
N ALA A 125 -6.67 -1.22 -1.08
CA ALA A 125 -7.94 -0.98 -0.38
C ALA A 125 -7.73 -0.20 0.93
N GLN A 126 -6.69 -0.53 1.69
CA GLN A 126 -6.36 0.21 2.92
C GLN A 126 -5.92 1.65 2.63
N LEU A 127 -5.17 1.87 1.54
CA LEU A 127 -4.83 3.21 1.08
C LEU A 127 -6.08 4.02 0.69
N ALA A 128 -7.02 3.39 -0.02
CA ALA A 128 -8.29 4.04 -0.37
C ALA A 128 -9.10 4.44 0.89
N ILE A 129 -9.20 3.56 1.88
CA ILE A 129 -9.84 3.87 3.19
C ILE A 129 -9.11 5.04 3.86
N ALA A 130 -7.79 5.04 3.89
CA ALA A 130 -7.00 6.10 4.51
C ALA A 130 -7.28 7.47 3.86
N LEU A 131 -7.30 7.52 2.53
CA LEU A 131 -7.59 8.75 1.78
C LEU A 131 -9.02 9.25 2.04
N LEU A 132 -10.02 8.35 1.99
CA LEU A 132 -11.43 8.69 2.24
C LEU A 132 -11.67 9.20 3.66
N THR A 133 -10.88 8.72 4.62
CA THR A 133 -10.98 9.12 6.03
C THR A 133 -10.03 10.27 6.39
N SER A 134 -9.33 10.88 5.42
CA SER A 134 -8.31 11.91 5.71
C SER A 134 -7.30 11.45 6.78
N SER A 135 -6.93 10.17 6.73
CA SER A 135 -6.01 9.55 7.67
C SER A 135 -4.56 9.81 7.26
N THR A 136 -3.67 9.80 8.26
CA THR A 136 -2.22 9.78 8.01
C THR A 136 -1.79 8.35 7.70
N VAL A 137 -1.09 8.14 6.59
CA VAL A 137 -0.52 6.84 6.21
C VAL A 137 0.94 6.77 6.63
N VAL A 138 1.28 5.76 7.43
CA VAL A 138 2.66 5.36 7.73
C VAL A 138 2.93 4.08 6.96
N THR A 139 4.00 4.05 6.18
CA THR A 139 4.34 2.89 5.34
C THR A 139 5.84 2.86 5.08
N ARG A 140 6.35 1.72 4.58
CA ARG A 140 7.72 1.60 4.11
C ARG A 140 7.79 0.71 2.87
N SER A 141 8.88 0.83 2.12
CA SER A 141 9.09 0.10 0.86
C SER A 141 9.10 -1.42 1.02
N ARG A 142 9.71 -1.94 2.10
CA ARG A 142 9.79 -3.37 2.40
C ARG A 142 9.41 -3.67 3.84
N PHE A 143 8.54 -4.65 4.06
CA PHE A 143 8.14 -5.05 5.41
C PHE A 143 9.35 -5.42 6.27
N ASP A 144 9.37 -4.88 7.48
CA ASP A 144 10.32 -5.22 8.54
C ASP A 144 9.60 -5.13 9.88
N ALA A 145 9.66 -6.21 10.67
CA ALA A 145 8.85 -6.33 11.89
C ALA A 145 9.33 -5.37 12.99
N GLU A 146 10.65 -5.15 13.10
CA GLU A 146 11.24 -4.29 14.12
C GLU A 146 10.97 -2.82 13.83
N HIS A 147 11.16 -2.38 12.59
CA HIS A 147 10.76 -1.04 12.15
C HIS A 147 9.26 -0.81 12.28
N MET A 148 8.44 -1.83 12.02
CA MET A 148 7.01 -1.70 12.22
C MET A 148 6.71 -1.38 13.70
N LEU A 149 7.26 -2.15 14.64
CA LEU A 149 7.07 -1.91 16.08
C LEU A 149 7.54 -0.51 16.50
N ASP A 150 8.70 -0.05 16.00
CA ASP A 150 9.17 1.31 16.24
C ASP A 150 8.20 2.36 15.67
N ALA A 151 7.77 2.18 14.41
CA ALA A 151 6.85 3.09 13.74
C ALA A 151 5.48 3.17 14.45
N LEU A 152 4.97 2.05 14.98
CA LEU A 152 3.73 2.01 15.76
C LEU A 152 3.80 2.95 16.96
N ARG A 153 4.95 2.97 17.66
CA ARG A 153 5.19 3.84 18.82
C ARG A 153 5.45 5.28 18.38
N ARG A 154 6.44 5.49 17.52
CA ARG A 154 6.91 6.79 17.05
C ARG A 154 5.80 7.64 16.44
N HIS A 155 4.99 7.03 15.58
CA HIS A 155 3.90 7.73 14.89
C HIS A 155 2.56 7.62 15.59
N ARG A 156 2.52 6.99 16.78
CA ARG A 156 1.30 6.78 17.56
C ARG A 156 0.17 6.16 16.73
N VAL A 157 0.52 5.12 15.98
CA VAL A 157 -0.38 4.46 15.03
C VAL A 157 -1.64 3.99 15.76
N THR A 158 -2.80 4.23 15.15
CA THR A 158 -4.12 3.85 15.69
C THR A 158 -4.71 2.63 15.00
N VAL A 159 -4.34 2.39 13.74
CA VAL A 159 -4.84 1.27 12.93
C VAL A 159 -3.65 0.57 12.29
N LEU A 160 -3.54 -0.74 12.47
CA LEU A 160 -2.52 -1.56 11.82
C LEU A 160 -3.17 -2.39 10.70
N ALA A 161 -2.72 -2.19 9.47
CA ALA A 161 -3.15 -2.97 8.30
C ALA A 161 -2.00 -3.87 7.82
N ALA A 162 -2.11 -5.17 8.06
CA ALA A 162 -1.07 -6.16 7.74
C ALA A 162 -1.67 -7.52 7.41
N VAL A 163 -1.01 -8.29 6.55
CA VAL A 163 -1.43 -9.67 6.23
C VAL A 163 -1.05 -10.64 7.37
N PRO A 164 -1.67 -11.83 7.49
CA PRO A 164 -1.44 -12.75 8.61
C PRO A 164 0.04 -13.10 8.82
N THR A 165 0.80 -13.33 7.76
CA THR A 165 2.23 -13.66 7.87
C THR A 165 3.08 -12.50 8.42
N MET A 166 2.72 -11.25 8.14
CA MET A 166 3.38 -10.06 8.69
C MET A 166 3.04 -9.89 10.17
N LEU A 167 1.78 -10.11 10.54
CA LEU A 167 1.34 -10.10 11.94
C LEU A 167 2.03 -11.19 12.75
N GLN A 168 2.16 -12.41 12.21
CA GLN A 168 2.89 -13.49 12.85
C GLN A 168 4.34 -13.09 13.13
N ARG A 169 5.06 -12.54 12.13
CA ARG A 169 6.46 -12.09 12.31
C ARG A 169 6.60 -10.99 13.36
N MET A 170 5.65 -10.07 13.44
CA MET A 170 5.62 -9.04 14.50
C MET A 170 5.44 -9.67 15.87
N VAL A 171 4.46 -10.55 15.99
CA VAL A 171 4.13 -11.26 17.23
C VAL A 171 5.32 -12.11 17.69
N ASP A 172 6.01 -12.79 16.78
CA ASP A 172 7.23 -13.55 17.07
C ASP A 172 8.38 -12.64 17.51
N ARG A 173 8.49 -11.43 16.92
CA ARG A 173 9.49 -10.43 17.33
C ARG A 173 9.21 -9.85 18.72
N CYS A 174 7.94 -9.68 19.10
CA CYS A 174 7.54 -9.28 20.45
C CYS A 174 7.84 -10.37 21.49
N GLY A 175 7.85 -11.64 21.09
CA GLY A 175 7.87 -12.77 22.00
C GLY A 175 6.64 -12.73 22.92
N ASP A 176 6.87 -13.00 24.20
CA ASP A 176 5.83 -12.94 25.25
C ASP A 176 5.78 -11.57 25.95
N SER A 177 6.54 -10.58 25.46
CA SER A 177 6.71 -9.31 26.15
C SER A 177 5.83 -8.21 25.57
N ALA A 178 4.70 -7.93 26.23
CA ALA A 178 3.85 -6.78 25.93
C ALA A 178 4.58 -5.43 26.06
N ILE A 179 5.75 -5.38 26.72
CA ILE A 179 6.58 -4.18 26.84
C ILE A 179 6.95 -3.60 25.47
N GLN A 180 7.07 -4.45 24.46
CA GLN A 180 7.35 -4.03 23.08
C GLN A 180 6.19 -3.22 22.47
N LEU A 181 5.02 -3.21 23.08
CA LEU A 181 3.86 -2.47 22.61
C LEU A 181 3.50 -1.28 23.51
N HIS A 182 4.28 -1.05 24.58
CA HIS A 182 4.13 0.14 25.41
C HIS A 182 4.29 1.42 24.57
N GLY A 183 3.37 2.37 24.76
CA GLY A 183 3.35 3.64 24.04
C GLY A 183 2.71 3.58 22.66
N THR A 184 2.35 2.40 22.14
CA THR A 184 1.52 2.30 20.95
C THR A 184 0.08 2.78 21.23
N ARG A 185 -0.65 3.17 20.19
CA ARG A 185 -2.09 3.54 20.27
C ARG A 185 -2.97 2.68 19.38
N VAL A 186 -2.47 1.51 18.98
CA VAL A 186 -3.17 0.62 18.07
C VAL A 186 -4.44 0.15 18.75
N ARG A 187 -5.58 0.42 18.11
CA ARG A 187 -6.92 0.06 18.60
C ARG A 187 -7.70 -0.79 17.61
N ARG A 188 -7.15 -0.98 16.39
CA ARG A 188 -7.75 -1.77 15.31
C ARG A 188 -6.64 -2.45 14.53
N ILE A 189 -6.82 -3.74 14.29
CA ILE A 189 -5.95 -4.53 13.40
C ILE A 189 -6.79 -5.05 12.25
N ILE A 190 -6.43 -4.66 11.04
CA ILE A 190 -7.11 -5.09 9.82
C ILE A 190 -6.19 -6.08 9.12
N THR A 191 -6.71 -7.29 8.89
CA THR A 191 -5.99 -8.37 8.22
C THR A 191 -6.84 -9.00 7.13
N GLY A 192 -6.18 -9.56 6.12
CA GLY A 192 -6.84 -10.16 4.96
C GLY A 192 -5.86 -10.75 3.96
N ALA A 193 -6.36 -11.08 2.76
CA ALA A 193 -5.62 -11.71 1.67
C ALA A 193 -5.08 -13.13 1.93
N ALA A 194 -5.18 -13.65 3.15
CA ALA A 194 -4.92 -15.04 3.52
C ALA A 194 -5.73 -15.42 4.79
N PRO A 195 -5.94 -16.72 5.06
CA PRO A 195 -6.51 -17.18 6.32
C PRO A 195 -5.68 -16.75 7.52
N ILE A 196 -6.35 -16.39 8.62
CA ILE A 196 -5.72 -16.13 9.93
C ILE A 196 -6.00 -17.29 10.88
N SER A 197 -4.99 -17.73 11.64
CA SER A 197 -5.17 -18.78 12.63
C SER A 197 -5.78 -18.22 13.93
N ILE A 198 -6.59 -19.02 14.60
CA ILE A 198 -7.15 -18.66 15.92
C ILE A 198 -6.05 -18.36 16.95
N GLN A 199 -4.91 -19.06 16.85
CA GLN A 199 -3.76 -18.84 17.72
C GLN A 199 -3.15 -17.45 17.50
N LEU A 200 -3.05 -17.00 16.25
CA LEU A 200 -2.57 -15.65 15.95
C LEU A 200 -3.56 -14.60 16.45
N CYS A 201 -4.87 -14.79 16.29
CA CYS A 201 -5.87 -13.88 16.85
C CYS A 201 -5.71 -13.72 18.36
N ARG A 202 -5.61 -14.85 19.10
CA ARG A 202 -5.42 -14.83 20.56
C ARG A 202 -4.16 -14.09 20.97
N ARG A 203 -3.04 -14.36 20.31
CA ARG A 203 -1.78 -13.64 20.61
C ARG A 203 -1.89 -12.14 20.32
N LEU A 204 -2.64 -11.73 19.30
CA LEU A 204 -2.89 -10.31 19.04
C LEU A 204 -3.77 -9.69 20.13
N ASP A 205 -4.81 -10.40 20.59
CA ASP A 205 -5.65 -9.97 21.71
C ASP A 205 -4.86 -9.85 23.01
N ASP A 206 -3.97 -10.80 23.31
CA ASP A 206 -3.11 -10.77 24.50
C ASP A 206 -2.15 -9.57 24.48
N LEU A 207 -1.71 -9.17 23.28
CA LEU A 207 -0.71 -8.13 23.06
C LEU A 207 -1.31 -6.71 23.00
N PHE A 208 -2.47 -6.54 22.37
CA PHE A 208 -3.09 -5.23 22.13
C PHE A 208 -4.41 -5.03 22.90
N GLY A 209 -4.93 -6.06 23.56
CA GLY A 209 -6.30 -6.09 24.06
C GLY A 209 -7.30 -6.41 22.94
N PRO A 210 -8.61 -6.40 23.22
CA PRO A 210 -9.64 -6.62 22.22
C PRO A 210 -9.62 -5.49 21.17
N CYS A 211 -9.20 -5.82 19.94
CA CYS A 211 -8.96 -4.86 18.84
C CYS A 211 -9.89 -5.07 17.65
#